data_AF-A0AAW2KPD9-F1
#
_entry.id   AF-A0AAW2KPD9-F1
#
_cell.length_a   1.000
_cell.length_b   1.000
_cell.length_c   1.000
_cell.angle_alpha   90.00
_cell.angle_beta   90.00
_cell.angle_gamma   90.00
#
_symmetry.space_group_name_H-M   'P 1'
#
loop_
_entity.id
_entity.type
_entity.pdbx_description
1 polymer ?
#
loop_
_entity_poly.entity_id
_entity_poly.type
_entity_poly.pdbx_seq_one_letter_code
_entity_poly.pdbx_strand_id
1 'polypeptide(L)'
;MFRKTHDELDFEFLGNIRGKAWRFQTNMYGNGSTSRGREERYYLWFDPSKDFHRYTILWTSDNIIFYIDDVPIREIVRNDAMGADFPSKPMALYAASAVRIEMMNSLVLSLLE
;
A
#
# COMPACT_ATOMS: atom_id res chain seq x y z
N MET A 1 -10.46 10.06 -15.21
CA MET A 1 -11.67 9.53 -14.54
C MET A 1 -11.37 8.09 -14.17
N PHE A 2 -11.17 7.76 -12.89
CA PHE A 2 -10.89 6.38 -12.49
C PHE A 2 -12.10 5.50 -12.81
N ARG A 3 -11.89 4.35 -13.45
CA ARG A 3 -12.97 3.40 -13.70
C ARG A 3 -13.56 2.98 -12.35
N LYS A 4 -14.88 2.79 -12.30
CA LYS A 4 -15.59 2.28 -11.11
C LYS A 4 -15.16 0.86 -10.68
N THR A 5 -14.24 0.24 -11.42
CA THR A 5 -13.75 -1.13 -11.23
C THR A 5 -12.22 -1.18 -11.16
N HIS A 6 -11.57 -0.15 -10.63
CA HIS A 6 -10.11 -0.12 -10.49
C HIS A 6 -9.61 -1.06 -9.38
N ASP A 7 -8.35 -1.43 -9.47
CA ASP A 7 -7.62 -2.08 -8.38
C ASP A 7 -6.70 -1.02 -7.77
N GLU A 8 -6.48 -1.07 -6.46
CA GLU A 8 -5.70 -0.09 -5.71
C GLU A 8 -5.08 -0.72 -4.45
N LEU A 9 -3.85 -0.31 -4.16
CA LEU A 9 -3.08 -0.68 -2.97
C LEU A 9 -2.50 0.59 -2.37
N ASP A 10 -2.82 0.83 -1.10
CA ASP A 10 -2.56 2.13 -0.50
C ASP A 10 -1.51 2.06 0.62
N PHE A 11 -0.65 3.08 0.63
CA PHE A 11 0.02 3.58 1.81
C PHE A 11 -0.48 5.01 2.07
N GLU A 12 -1.11 5.24 3.21
CA GLU A 12 -1.66 6.56 3.56
C GLU A 12 -1.14 7.04 4.90
N PHE A 13 -0.49 8.19 4.91
CA PHE A 13 -0.17 8.90 6.15
C PHE A 13 -1.38 9.71 6.57
N LEU A 14 -1.96 9.34 7.70
CA LEU A 14 -3.11 10.06 8.24
C LEU A 14 -2.58 11.32 8.94
N GLY A 15 -3.17 12.47 8.61
CA GLY A 15 -2.76 13.77 9.12
C GLY A 15 -2.50 13.75 10.64
N ASN A 16 -1.43 14.45 11.04
CA ASN A 16 -0.94 14.44 12.41
C ASN A 16 -1.14 15.79 13.12
N ILE A 17 -1.33 15.75 14.44
CA ILE A 17 -1.28 16.93 15.31
C ILE A 17 0.16 17.02 15.86
N ARG A 18 0.75 18.22 15.85
CA ARG A 18 2.13 18.44 16.33
C ARG A 18 2.34 17.81 17.72
N GLY A 19 3.37 16.96 17.84
CA GLY A 19 3.72 16.28 19.09
C GLY A 19 2.95 14.97 19.35
N LYS A 20 2.11 14.51 18.42
CA LYS A 20 1.49 13.18 18.46
C LYS A 20 2.20 12.22 17.51
N ALA A 21 2.10 10.92 17.81
CA ALA A 21 2.64 9.87 16.96
C ALA A 21 1.91 9.84 15.61
N TRP A 22 2.67 9.67 14.53
CA TRP A 22 2.11 9.52 13.20
C TRP A 22 1.30 8.23 13.10
N ARG A 23 0.14 8.33 12.45
CA ARG A 23 -0.67 7.17 12.09
C ARG A 23 -0.52 6.96 10.59
N PHE A 24 -0.34 5.72 10.20
CA PHE A 24 -0.42 5.35 8.80
C PHE A 24 -1.44 4.23 8.60
N GLN A 25 -1.91 4.09 7.37
CA GLN A 25 -2.90 3.14 6.96
C GLN A 25 -2.42 2.41 5.72
N THR A 26 -2.74 1.12 5.62
CA THR A 26 -2.69 0.37 4.36
C THR A 26 -4.10 -0.01 3.94
N ASN A 27 -4.35 -0.09 2.63
CA ASN A 27 -5.63 -0.52 2.11
C ASN A 27 -5.48 -1.35 0.84
N MET A 28 -6.54 -2.08 0.49
CA MET A 28 -6.62 -2.87 -0.73
C MET A 28 -8.04 -2.85 -1.30
N TYR A 29 -8.14 -2.42 -2.55
CA TYR A 29 -9.36 -2.49 -3.34
C TYR A 29 -9.13 -3.36 -4.57
N GLY A 30 -9.98 -4.36 -4.77
CA GLY A 30 -10.06 -5.12 -6.00
C GLY A 30 -11.35 -4.79 -6.72
N ASN A 31 -11.26 -4.56 -8.03
CA ASN A 31 -12.42 -4.38 -8.90
C ASN A 31 -13.43 -3.31 -8.42
N GLY A 32 -12.93 -2.22 -7.83
CA GLY A 32 -13.72 -1.10 -7.37
C GLY A 32 -14.55 -1.40 -6.12
N SER A 33 -14.09 -2.33 -5.28
CA SER A 33 -14.72 -2.68 -4.00
C SER A 33 -14.60 -1.57 -2.94
N THR A 34 -14.72 -0.29 -3.30
CA THR A 34 -14.52 0.86 -2.40
C THR A 34 -15.57 0.97 -1.30
N SER A 35 -16.70 0.25 -1.44
CA SER A 35 -17.72 0.13 -0.39
C SER A 35 -17.33 -0.82 0.75
N ARG A 36 -16.25 -1.61 0.58
CA ARG A 36 -15.72 -2.54 1.57
C ARG A 36 -14.25 -2.17 1.82
N GLY A 37 -14.04 -1.31 2.80
CA GLY A 37 -12.71 -0.93 3.28
C GLY A 37 -11.96 -2.13 3.87
N ARG A 38 -10.68 -2.27 3.53
CA ARG A 38 -9.76 -3.29 4.07
C ARG A 38 -8.61 -2.61 4.79
N GLU A 39 -8.93 -1.52 5.49
CA GLU A 39 -7.96 -0.68 6.16
C GLU A 39 -7.32 -1.41 7.35
N GLU A 40 -5.99 -1.32 7.43
CA GLU A 40 -5.27 -1.58 8.67
C GLU A 40 -4.49 -0.33 9.07
N ARG A 41 -4.55 0.04 10.35
CA ARG A 41 -3.96 1.27 10.89
C ARG A 41 -2.89 0.96 11.91
N TYR A 42 -1.83 1.74 11.87
CA TYR A 42 -0.61 1.47 12.61
C TYR A 42 0.00 2.76 13.15
N TYR A 43 0.77 2.62 14.22
CA TYR A 43 1.75 3.61 14.65
C TYR A 43 3.14 3.17 14.19
N LEU A 44 3.96 4.13 13.76
CA LEU A 44 5.34 3.86 13.37
C LEU A 44 6.24 3.80 14.61
N TRP A 45 7.25 2.93 14.57
CA TRP A 45 8.30 2.84 15.60
C TRP A 45 9.38 3.91 15.45
N PHE A 46 9.17 4.87 14.55
CA PHE A 46 10.03 6.01 14.27
C PHE A 46 9.17 7.25 13.94
N ASP A 47 9.81 8.43 13.91
CA ASP A 47 9.17 9.66 13.43
C ASP A 47 9.43 9.83 11.92
N PRO A 48 8.44 9.57 11.03
CA PRO A 48 8.61 9.65 9.58
C PRO A 48 8.88 11.07 9.07
N SER A 49 8.85 12.08 9.94
CA SER A 49 9.21 13.46 9.58
C SER A 49 10.68 13.80 9.80
N LYS A 50 11.46 12.89 10.39
CA LYS A 50 12.86 13.14 10.78
C LYS A 50 13.87 12.56 9.81
N ASP A 51 13.54 11.47 9.14
CA ASP A 51 14.41 10.83 8.16
C ASP A 51 13.58 10.17 7.05
N PHE A 52 14.25 9.80 5.96
CA PHE A 52 13.65 9.01 4.89
C PHE A 52 13.62 7.53 5.28
N HIS A 53 12.51 6.88 4.95
CA HIS A 53 12.27 5.46 5.17
C HIS A 53 11.76 4.84 3.87
N ARG A 54 12.04 3.55 3.65
CA ARG A 54 11.60 2.85 2.44
C ARG A 54 10.25 2.19 2.67
N TYR A 55 9.29 2.55 1.83
CA TYR A 55 7.96 1.95 1.77
C TYR A 55 7.86 1.11 0.50
N THR A 56 7.55 -0.18 0.64
CA THR A 56 7.57 -1.13 -0.47
C THR A 56 6.30 -1.97 -0.45
N ILE A 57 5.74 -2.22 -1.63
CA ILE A 57 4.66 -3.19 -1.84
C ILE A 57 5.21 -4.28 -2.76
N LEU A 58 5.31 -5.50 -2.24
CA LEU A 58 5.45 -6.69 -3.08
C LEU A 58 4.05 -7.13 -3.49
N TRP A 59 3.76 -7.16 -4.78
CA TRP A 59 2.47 -7.64 -5.30
C TRP A 59 2.72 -8.73 -6.32
N THR A 60 2.23 -9.92 -6.02
CA THR A 60 2.31 -11.12 -6.87
C THR A 60 0.90 -11.64 -7.15
N SER A 61 0.78 -12.71 -7.96
CA SER A 61 -0.48 -13.43 -8.12
C SER A 61 -0.97 -14.08 -6.84
N ASP A 62 -0.08 -14.34 -5.88
CA ASP A 62 -0.33 -15.21 -4.74
C ASP A 62 -0.45 -14.42 -3.43
N ASN A 63 0.25 -13.30 -3.32
CA ASN A 63 0.19 -12.45 -2.14
C ASN A 63 0.54 -10.99 -2.42
N ILE A 64 0.15 -10.14 -1.47
CA ILE A 64 0.57 -8.76 -1.35
C ILE A 64 1.25 -8.60 0.00
N ILE A 65 2.46 -8.04 0.02
CA ILE A 65 3.18 -7.74 1.27
C ILE A 65 3.58 -6.27 1.28
N PHE A 66 3.20 -5.57 2.35
CA PHE A 66 3.62 -4.20 2.62
C PHE A 66 4.83 -4.22 3.56
N TYR A 67 5.85 -3.44 3.22
CA TYR A 67 7.10 -3.33 3.98
C TYR A 67 7.40 -1.89 4.36
N ILE A 68 8.08 -1.74 5.50
CA ILE A 68 8.75 -0.51 5.93
C ILE A 68 10.17 -0.90 6.33
N ASP A 69 11.19 -0.34 5.67
CA ASP A 69 12.61 -0.64 5.90
C ASP A 69 12.91 -2.15 5.97
N ASP A 70 12.40 -2.92 5.00
CA ASP A 70 12.47 -4.39 4.93
C ASP A 70 11.71 -5.16 6.01
N VAL A 71 11.02 -4.49 6.92
CA VAL A 71 10.14 -5.14 7.90
C VAL A 71 8.75 -5.33 7.27
N PRO A 72 8.26 -6.58 7.09
CA PRO A 72 6.90 -6.81 6.62
C PRO A 72 5.92 -6.37 7.72
N ILE A 73 5.02 -5.45 7.38
CA ILE A 73 4.02 -4.92 8.31
C ILE A 73 2.63 -5.53 8.08
N ARG A 74 2.37 -6.03 6.87
CA ARG A 74 1.09 -6.63 6.47
C ARG A 74 1.30 -7.60 5.32
N GLU A 75 0.73 -8.79 5.43
CA GLU A 75 0.64 -9.76 4.34
C GLU A 75 -0.82 -10.09 4.06
N ILE A 76 -1.18 -10.11 2.78
CA ILE A 76 -2.48 -10.54 2.27
C ILE A 76 -2.22 -11.71 1.33
N VAL A 77 -2.48 -12.92 1.80
CA VAL A 77 -2.40 -14.13 0.96
C VAL A 77 -3.70 -14.28 0.17
N ARG A 78 -3.59 -14.41 -1.15
CA ARG A 78 -4.73 -14.65 -2.03
C ARG A 78 -5.39 -15.97 -1.65
N ASN A 79 -6.71 -15.94 -1.53
CA ASN A 79 -7.52 -17.15 -1.47
C ASN A 79 -8.69 -17.06 -2.45
N ASP A 80 -9.25 -18.20 -2.85
CA ASP A 80 -10.27 -18.27 -3.89
C ASP A 80 -11.55 -17.49 -3.53
N ALA A 81 -11.88 -17.39 -2.24
CA ALA A 81 -13.06 -16.66 -1.78
C ALA A 81 -12.94 -15.14 -1.99
N MET A 82 -11.73 -14.61 -2.20
CA MET A 82 -11.54 -13.20 -2.53
C MET A 82 -12.03 -12.86 -3.94
N GLY A 83 -11.98 -13.81 -4.88
CA GLY A 83 -12.42 -13.58 -6.26
C GLY A 83 -11.84 -12.29 -6.87
N ALA A 84 -12.73 -11.40 -7.31
CA ALA A 84 -12.36 -10.12 -7.92
C ALA A 84 -11.89 -9.05 -6.91
N ASP A 85 -11.96 -9.34 -5.60
CA ASP A 85 -11.48 -8.43 -4.56
C ASP A 85 -9.94 -8.47 -4.40
N PHE A 86 -9.26 -9.45 -5.01
CA PHE A 86 -7.79 -9.46 -5.08
C PHE A 86 -7.31 -8.73 -6.35
N PRO A 87 -6.42 -7.72 -6.23
CA PRO A 87 -5.87 -6.97 -7.36
C PRO A 87 -5.22 -7.87 -8.42
N SER A 88 -5.61 -7.68 -9.67
CA SER A 88 -5.14 -8.48 -10.82
C SER A 88 -5.01 -7.70 -12.13
N LYS A 89 -5.36 -6.42 -12.15
CA LYS A 89 -5.23 -5.54 -13.32
C LYS A 89 -3.92 -4.75 -13.28
N PRO A 90 -3.32 -4.41 -14.43
CA PRO A 90 -2.17 -3.50 -14.46
C PRO A 90 -2.45 -2.20 -13.71
N MET A 91 -1.54 -1.81 -12.81
CA MET A 91 -1.62 -0.59 -12.00
C MET A 91 -0.49 0.37 -12.33
N ALA A 92 -0.71 1.65 -12.07
CA ALA A 92 0.32 2.68 -12.13
C ALA A 92 0.64 3.16 -10.71
N LEU A 93 1.89 3.54 -10.49
CA LEU A 93 2.31 4.13 -9.23
C LEU A 93 1.87 5.59 -9.18
N TYR A 94 1.18 5.98 -8.11
CA TYR A 94 0.82 7.35 -7.82
C TYR A 94 1.39 7.78 -6.48
N ALA A 95 1.92 9.00 -6.43
CA ALA A 95 2.37 9.65 -5.21
C ALA A 95 1.76 11.05 -5.17
N ALA A 96 0.95 11.34 -4.15
CA ALA A 96 0.41 12.66 -3.89
C ALA A 96 0.92 13.14 -2.52
N SER A 97 1.68 14.23 -2.51
CA SER A 97 2.35 14.71 -1.30
C SER A 97 1.60 15.86 -0.62
N ALA A 98 1.62 15.84 0.71
CA ALA A 98 2.04 17.00 1.50
C ALA A 98 3.46 16.83 2.10
N VAL A 99 4.05 15.62 2.00
CA VAL A 99 5.39 15.25 2.51
C VAL A 99 6.16 14.53 1.40
N ARG A 100 7.46 14.81 1.26
CA ARG A 100 8.35 14.18 0.27
C ARG A 100 8.68 12.76 0.72
N ILE A 101 8.06 11.77 0.10
CA ILE A 101 8.34 10.35 0.31
C ILE A 101 9.22 9.89 -0.85
N GLU A 102 10.41 9.36 -0.56
CA GLU A 102 11.23 8.69 -1.56
C GLU A 102 10.73 7.25 -1.71
N MET A 103 9.80 7.04 -2.64
CA MET A 103 9.45 5.69 -3.09
C MET A 103 10.53 5.24 -4.07
N MET A 104 11.42 4.35 -3.63
CA MET A 104 12.22 3.59 -4.59
C MET A 104 11.25 2.70 -5.35
N ASN A 105 11.22 2.82 -6.68
CA ASN A 105 10.50 1.92 -7.57
C ASN A 105 10.87 0.47 -7.26
N SER A 106 10.07 -0.24 -6.46
CA SER A 106 10.04 -1.69 -6.48
C SER A 106 8.91 -2.11 -7.41
N LEU A 107 9.07 -1.79 -8.69
CA LEU A 107 8.53 -2.63 -9.76
C LEU A 107 9.29 -3.96 -9.63
N VAL A 108 8.70 -4.96 -8.99
CA VAL A 108 9.08 -6.34 -9.31
C VAL A 108 8.39 -6.66 -10.63
N LEU A 109 8.93 -6.09 -11.71
CA LEU A 109 8.85 -6.68 -13.04
C LEU A 109 9.59 -8.01 -12.91
N SER A 110 8.87 -9.12 -12.70
CA SER A 110 9.46 -10.43 -12.97
C SER A 110 9.53 -10.58 -14.49
N LEU A 111 10.56 -9.98 -15.09
CA LEU A 111 11.13 -10.46 -16.34
C LEU A 111 12.06 -11.61 -15.96
N LEU A 112 11.57 -12.84 -16.07
CA LEU A 112 12.38 -14.01 -16.34
C LEU A 112 11.55 -14.89 -17.29
N GLU A 113 11.98 -14.86 -18.56
CA GLU A 113 11.61 -15.68 -19.74
C GLU A 113 10.16 -16.17 -19.91
#